data_AF-A0A930XLH6-F1
#
_entry.id   AF-A0A930XLH6-F1
#
_cell.length_a   1.000
_cell.length_b   1.000
_cell.length_c   1.000
_cell.angle_alpha   90.00
_cell.angle_beta   90.00
_cell.angle_gamma   90.00
#
_symmetry.space_group_name_H-M   'P 1'
#
loop_
_entity.id
_entity.type
_entity.pdbx_description
1 polymer ?
#
loop_
_entity_poly.entity_id
_entity_poly.type
_entity_poly.pdbx_seq_one_letter_code
_entity_poly.pdbx_strand_id
1 'polypeptide(L)'
;CSNSSSLFGLRGLAPLSLIIKMSNQLYTVPISPVIGWTSIATLLLAPFGAFAINLAAITAAICMGQEAHDDPQKRYVAAIAAGGFYFLIGIFGATVTALFTAFPPELVAAIAGLALLGTIGNRLATALVYESQREAALITFLVTASGVSLLGIGSAFWGLVASALVLAIAQIRSGKS
;
A
#
# COMPACT_ATOMS: atom_id res chain seq x y z
N CYS A 1 38.99 -23.01 3.08
CA CYS A 1 38.35 -23.73 4.21
C CYS A 1 37.43 -22.76 4.94
N SER A 2 36.12 -22.95 5.12
CA SER A 2 35.28 -24.12 4.93
C SER A 2 33.82 -23.67 4.70
N ASN A 3 33.24 -24.19 3.63
CA ASN A 3 31.82 -24.55 3.48
C ASN A 3 30.74 -23.45 3.50
N SER A 4 30.45 -22.87 2.32
CA SER A 4 29.26 -22.05 2.04
C SER A 4 28.26 -22.77 1.11
N SER A 5 28.24 -24.11 1.15
CA SER A 5 27.57 -24.93 0.12
C SER A 5 26.48 -25.88 0.64
N SER A 6 26.14 -25.86 1.94
CA SER A 6 25.22 -26.86 2.52
C SER A 6 23.86 -26.32 2.98
N LEU A 7 23.52 -25.06 2.70
CA LEU A 7 22.27 -24.43 3.19
C LEU A 7 21.27 -24.07 2.08
N PHE A 8 21.44 -24.61 0.87
CA PHE A 8 20.47 -24.46 -0.23
C PHE A 8 19.39 -25.56 -0.25
N GLY A 9 19.49 -26.57 0.62
CA GLY A 9 18.65 -27.78 0.62
C GLY A 9 17.45 -27.81 1.57
N LEU A 10 17.13 -26.72 2.29
CA LEU A 10 16.04 -26.71 3.29
C LEU A 10 15.03 -25.57 3.09
N ARG A 11 14.75 -25.22 1.83
CA ARG A 11 13.73 -24.23 1.42
C ARG A 11 12.28 -24.75 1.51
N GLY A 12 12.03 -25.83 2.25
CA GLY A 12 10.73 -26.50 2.37
C GLY A 12 10.05 -26.45 3.74
N LEU A 13 10.72 -25.94 4.80
CA LEU A 13 10.18 -25.86 6.17
C LEU A 13 10.22 -24.44 6.78
N ALA A 14 10.16 -23.41 5.93
CA ALA A 14 10.19 -22.02 6.35
C ALA A 14 8.96 -21.44 7.09
N PRO A 15 7.76 -22.08 7.21
CA PRO A 15 6.65 -21.37 7.85
C PRO A 15 6.77 -21.32 9.39
N LEU A 16 7.47 -22.27 10.04
CA LEU A 16 7.51 -22.32 11.51
C LEU A 16 8.61 -21.48 12.16
N SER A 17 9.77 -21.34 11.51
CA SER A 17 10.89 -20.54 12.05
C SER A 17 10.66 -19.02 11.92
N LEU A 18 9.71 -18.60 11.08
CA LEU A 18 9.36 -17.19 10.89
C LEU A 18 8.48 -16.65 12.02
N ILE A 19 7.68 -17.51 12.68
CA ILE A 19 6.86 -17.12 13.84
C ILE A 19 7.71 -16.88 15.10
N ILE A 20 8.82 -17.60 15.25
CA ILE A 20 9.64 -17.55 16.47
C ILE A 20 10.60 -16.33 16.51
N LYS A 21 10.88 -15.68 15.36
CA LYS A 21 11.85 -14.57 15.30
C LYS A 21 11.21 -13.17 15.33
N MET A 22 9.96 -13.05 15.79
CA MET A 22 9.22 -11.78 15.88
C MET A 22 9.41 -11.01 17.20
N SER A 23 10.30 -11.45 18.09
CA SER A 23 10.50 -10.84 19.41
C SER A 23 11.92 -10.31 19.60
N ASN A 24 12.48 -9.57 18.64
CA ASN A 24 13.59 -8.67 18.99
C ASN A 24 13.73 -7.48 18.04
N GLN A 25 13.33 -6.33 18.57
CA GLN A 25 13.67 -4.96 18.16
C GLN A 25 13.21 -4.45 16.78
N LEU A 26 12.36 -3.42 16.84
CA LEU A 26 11.99 -2.51 15.75
C LEU A 26 11.30 -3.18 14.55
N TYR A 27 9.97 -3.19 14.65
CA TYR A 27 8.94 -3.59 13.69
C TYR A 27 9.35 -3.38 12.21
N THR A 28 10.06 -4.35 11.66
CA THR A 28 10.27 -4.52 10.23
C THR A 28 9.33 -5.62 9.79
N VAL A 29 8.12 -5.25 9.38
CA VAL A 29 7.23 -6.23 8.72
C VAL A 29 7.95 -6.72 7.46
N PRO A 30 8.27 -8.02 7.35
CA PRO A 30 8.89 -8.53 6.15
C PRO A 30 7.90 -8.34 5.00
N ILE A 31 8.24 -7.45 4.05
CA ILE A 31 7.38 -7.07 2.91
C ILE A 31 7.07 -8.29 2.01
N SER A 32 8.01 -9.25 1.94
CA SER A 32 7.92 -10.46 1.10
C SER A 32 6.72 -11.37 1.44
N PRO A 33 6.52 -11.83 2.69
CA PRO A 33 5.36 -12.66 3.04
C PRO A 33 4.01 -11.92 2.96
N VAL A 34 3.98 -10.60 3.18
CA VAL A 34 2.74 -9.81 3.09
C VAL A 34 2.25 -9.71 1.63
N ILE A 35 3.16 -9.47 0.69
CA ILE A 35 2.85 -9.46 -0.75
C ILE A 35 2.49 -10.88 -1.23
N GLY A 36 3.20 -11.91 -0.74
CA GLY A 36 2.90 -13.30 -1.06
C GLY A 36 1.49 -13.71 -0.63
N TRP A 37 1.08 -13.40 0.60
CA TRP A 37 -0.23 -13.77 1.12
C TRP A 37 -1.39 -13.04 0.42
N THR A 38 -1.23 -11.75 0.14
CA THR A 38 -2.25 -10.96 -0.60
C THR A 38 -2.42 -11.44 -2.05
N SER A 39 -1.32 -11.85 -2.69
CA SER A 39 -1.36 -12.42 -4.04
C SER A 39 -2.00 -13.81 -4.05
N ILE A 40 -1.67 -14.68 -3.08
CA ILE A 40 -2.32 -15.99 -2.93
C ILE A 40 -3.81 -15.83 -2.65
N ALA A 41 -4.18 -14.91 -1.75
CA ALA A 41 -5.58 -14.60 -1.46
C ALA A 41 -6.31 -14.13 -2.72
N THR A 42 -5.70 -13.24 -3.52
CA THR A 42 -6.26 -12.81 -4.80
C THR A 42 -6.42 -13.99 -5.77
N LEU A 43 -5.43 -14.87 -5.87
CA LEU A 43 -5.48 -16.05 -6.76
C LEU A 43 -6.61 -17.01 -6.38
N LEU A 44 -6.80 -17.25 -5.08
CA LEU A 44 -7.86 -18.11 -4.56
C LEU A 44 -9.25 -17.50 -4.72
N LEU A 45 -9.36 -16.18 -4.59
CA LEU A 45 -10.63 -15.46 -4.73
C LEU A 45 -10.94 -15.02 -6.18
N ALA A 46 -9.96 -15.07 -7.09
CA ALA A 46 -10.13 -14.78 -8.51
C ALA A 46 -11.30 -15.55 -9.18
N PRO A 47 -11.48 -16.87 -8.96
CA PRO A 47 -12.64 -17.59 -9.52
C PRO A 47 -13.99 -17.14 -8.95
N PHE A 48 -14.01 -16.45 -7.80
CA PHE A 48 -15.21 -15.93 -7.17
C PHE A 48 -15.52 -14.47 -7.59
N GLY A 49 -14.81 -13.94 -8.59
CA GLY A 49 -15.01 -12.58 -9.08
C GLY A 49 -14.36 -11.51 -8.22
N ALA A 50 -13.42 -11.86 -7.34
CA ALA A 50 -12.69 -10.86 -6.57
C ALA A 50 -11.70 -10.08 -7.45
N PHE A 51 -11.72 -8.77 -7.28
CA PHE A 51 -10.77 -7.85 -7.90
C PHE A 51 -9.45 -7.81 -7.11
N ALA A 52 -8.38 -7.33 -7.73
CA ALA A 52 -7.03 -7.30 -7.16
C ALA A 52 -7.00 -6.80 -5.70
N ILE A 53 -6.70 -7.69 -4.75
CA ILE A 53 -6.63 -7.38 -3.32
C ILE A 53 -5.25 -6.79 -3.05
N ASN A 54 -5.21 -5.52 -2.66
CA ASN A 54 -3.98 -4.78 -2.38
C ASN A 54 -3.87 -4.39 -0.89
N LEU A 55 -2.70 -3.89 -0.50
CA LEU A 55 -2.53 -3.32 0.83
C LEU A 55 -3.29 -2.00 0.93
N ALA A 56 -4.29 -1.96 1.82
CA ALA A 56 -4.98 -0.73 2.19
C ALA A 56 -4.07 0.17 3.05
N ALA A 57 -3.03 0.74 2.44
CA ALA A 57 -1.99 1.50 3.12
C ALA A 57 -2.52 2.75 3.84
N ILE A 58 -3.63 3.33 3.36
CA ILE A 58 -4.29 4.48 4.00
C ILE A 58 -5.01 4.04 5.27
N THR A 59 -5.90 3.04 5.17
CA THR A 59 -6.61 2.47 6.33
C THR A 59 -5.65 1.93 7.37
N ALA A 60 -4.60 1.22 6.95
CA ALA A 60 -3.57 0.71 7.84
C ALA A 60 -2.82 1.84 8.56
N ALA A 61 -2.49 2.95 7.87
CA ALA A 61 -1.85 4.10 8.50
C ALA A 61 -2.77 4.78 9.53
N ILE A 62 -4.07 4.89 9.24
CA ILE A 62 -5.07 5.45 10.17
C ILE A 62 -5.21 4.55 11.40
N CYS A 63 -5.39 3.24 11.22
CA CYS A 63 -5.51 2.28 12.33
C CYS A 63 -4.22 2.15 13.16
N MET A 64 -3.05 2.52 12.62
CA MET A 64 -1.77 2.55 13.33
C MET A 64 -1.42 3.92 13.93
N GLY A 65 -2.28 4.93 13.74
CA GLY A 65 -2.13 6.27 14.30
C GLY A 65 -2.08 6.24 15.83
N GLN A 66 -1.43 7.25 16.42
CA GLN A 66 -1.35 7.37 17.89
C GLN A 66 -2.75 7.53 18.53
N GLU A 67 -3.72 8.01 17.76
CA GLU A 67 -5.13 8.17 18.13
C GLU A 67 -5.88 6.83 18.36
N ALA A 68 -5.37 5.70 17.83
CA ALA A 68 -6.03 4.40 17.97
C ALA A 68 -5.78 3.73 19.34
N HIS A 69 -4.57 3.91 19.89
CA HIS A 69 -4.21 3.49 21.25
C HIS A 69 -2.83 4.06 21.62
N ASP A 70 -2.67 4.49 22.87
CA ASP A 70 -1.37 4.96 23.40
C ASP A 70 -0.30 3.86 23.30
N ASP A 71 -0.70 2.60 23.52
CA ASP A 71 0.18 1.43 23.45
C ASP A 71 0.31 0.90 22.01
N PRO A 72 1.49 1.01 21.37
CA PRO A 72 1.71 0.59 19.98
C PRO A 72 1.42 -0.89 19.73
N GLN A 73 1.55 -1.74 20.76
CA GLN A 73 1.36 -3.19 20.62
C GLN A 73 -0.11 -3.61 20.53
N LYS A 74 -1.06 -2.72 20.88
CA LYS A 74 -2.50 -3.02 20.82
C LYS A 74 -3.22 -2.35 19.64
N ARG A 75 -2.51 -1.53 18.84
CA ARG A 75 -3.09 -0.80 17.70
C ARG A 75 -3.65 -1.73 16.61
N TYR A 76 -3.23 -3.00 16.58
CA TYR A 76 -3.79 -3.99 15.67
C TYR A 76 -5.29 -4.25 15.91
N VAL A 77 -5.80 -4.02 17.12
CA VAL A 77 -7.23 -4.20 17.45
C VAL A 77 -8.11 -3.26 16.63
N ALA A 78 -7.65 -2.02 16.39
CA ALA A 78 -8.35 -1.08 15.53
C ALA A 78 -8.44 -1.58 14.08
N ALA A 79 -7.36 -2.20 13.58
CA ALA A 79 -7.34 -2.78 12.24
C ALA A 79 -8.25 -4.02 12.13
N ILE A 80 -8.31 -4.87 13.16
CA ILE A 80 -9.23 -6.03 13.21
C ILE A 80 -10.69 -5.56 13.24
N ALA A 81 -11.01 -4.58 14.10
CA ALA A 81 -12.37 -4.03 14.19
C ALA A 81 -12.80 -3.40 12.85
N ALA A 82 -11.93 -2.61 12.23
CA ALA A 82 -12.18 -2.05 10.90
C ALA A 82 -12.39 -3.14 9.84
N GLY A 83 -11.54 -4.17 9.83
CA GLY A 83 -11.69 -5.31 8.93
C GLY A 83 -13.03 -6.05 9.11
N GLY A 84 -13.44 -6.29 10.36
CA GLY A 84 -14.74 -6.89 10.66
C GLY A 84 -15.92 -6.05 10.18
N PHE A 85 -15.86 -4.73 10.39
CA PHE A 85 -16.89 -3.81 9.91
C PHE A 85 -16.95 -3.76 8.37
N TYR A 86 -15.79 -3.74 7.70
CA TYR A 86 -15.74 -3.83 6.23
C TYR A 86 -16.27 -5.15 5.70
N PHE A 87 -16.06 -6.26 6.41
CA PHE A 87 -16.64 -7.55 6.02
C PHE A 87 -18.17 -7.54 6.14
N LEU A 88 -18.71 -6.99 7.22
CA LEU A 88 -20.16 -6.81 7.38
C LEU A 88 -20.75 -5.91 6.29
N ILE A 89 -20.13 -4.76 6.03
CA ILE A 89 -20.53 -3.86 4.93
C ILE A 89 -20.43 -4.58 3.58
N GLY A 90 -19.40 -5.40 3.36
CA GLY A 90 -19.23 -6.18 2.16
C GLY A 90 -20.38 -7.15 1.90
N ILE A 91 -20.88 -7.83 2.95
CA ILE A 91 -22.06 -8.69 2.86
C ILE A 91 -23.31 -7.88 2.47
N PHE A 92 -23.47 -6.69 3.06
CA PHE A 92 -24.56 -5.76 2.73
C PHE A 92 -24.22 -4.82 1.56
N GLY A 93 -23.22 -5.14 0.74
CA GLY A 93 -22.66 -4.24 -0.28
C GLY A 93 -23.69 -3.80 -1.31
N ALA A 94 -24.61 -4.70 -1.70
CA ALA A 94 -25.72 -4.38 -2.60
C ALA A 94 -26.67 -3.33 -2.00
N THR A 95 -26.99 -3.44 -0.70
CA THR A 95 -27.83 -2.48 0.02
C THR A 95 -27.15 -1.12 0.13
N VAL A 96 -25.85 -1.11 0.44
CA VAL A 96 -25.04 0.11 0.54
C VAL A 96 -24.96 0.81 -0.81
N THR A 97 -24.72 0.05 -1.88
CA THR A 97 -24.69 0.57 -3.26
C THR A 97 -26.05 1.16 -3.64
N ALA A 98 -27.16 0.46 -3.35
CA ALA A 98 -28.51 0.94 -3.61
C ALA A 98 -28.80 2.26 -2.86
N LEU A 99 -28.33 2.39 -1.62
CA LEU A 99 -28.46 3.62 -0.84
C LEU A 99 -27.68 4.77 -1.48
N PHE A 100 -26.44 4.56 -1.92
CA PHE A 100 -25.67 5.59 -2.60
C PHE A 100 -26.27 6.01 -3.95
N THR A 101 -26.88 5.08 -4.70
CA THR A 101 -27.58 5.41 -5.96
C THR A 101 -28.86 6.22 -5.76
N ALA A 102 -29.40 6.28 -4.53
CA ALA A 102 -30.56 7.12 -4.20
C ALA A 102 -30.17 8.59 -3.94
N PHE A 103 -28.88 8.88 -3.69
CA PHE A 103 -28.38 10.24 -3.52
C PHE A 103 -27.92 10.85 -4.85
N PRO A 104 -27.94 12.19 -4.99
CA PRO A 104 -27.37 12.86 -6.15
C PRO A 104 -25.88 12.53 -6.31
N PRO A 105 -25.43 12.18 -7.53
CA PRO A 105 -24.04 11.78 -7.76
C PRO A 105 -23.03 12.89 -7.43
N GLU A 106 -23.44 14.15 -7.54
CA GLU A 106 -22.61 15.31 -7.20
C GLU A 106 -22.27 15.35 -5.71
N LEU A 107 -23.23 15.00 -4.84
CA LEU A 107 -23.03 14.94 -3.39
C LEU A 107 -22.01 13.86 -3.03
N VAL A 108 -22.17 12.68 -3.63
CA VAL A 108 -21.27 11.54 -3.39
C VAL A 108 -19.86 11.87 -3.86
N ALA A 109 -19.72 12.47 -5.05
CA ALA A 109 -18.43 12.90 -5.59
C ALA A 109 -17.77 13.98 -4.71
N ALA A 110 -18.54 14.95 -4.21
CA ALA A 110 -18.03 16.00 -3.33
C ALA A 110 -17.50 15.43 -2.01
N ILE A 111 -18.24 14.55 -1.35
CA ILE A 111 -17.83 13.92 -0.08
C ILE A 111 -16.61 13.02 -0.30
N ALA A 112 -16.61 12.22 -1.37
CA ALA A 112 -15.47 11.38 -1.73
C ALA A 112 -14.20 12.21 -2.01
N GLY A 113 -14.33 13.32 -2.74
CA GLY A 113 -13.25 14.27 -2.99
C GLY A 113 -12.70 14.87 -1.69
N LEU A 114 -13.57 15.37 -0.81
CA LEU A 114 -13.18 15.91 0.49
C LEU A 114 -12.45 14.88 1.37
N ALA A 115 -12.93 13.63 1.38
CA ALA A 115 -12.28 12.54 2.12
C ALA A 115 -10.88 12.24 1.57
N LEU A 116 -10.69 12.31 0.24
CA LEU A 116 -9.40 12.05 -0.40
C LEU A 116 -8.40 13.20 -0.20
N LEU A 117 -8.84 14.46 -0.14
CA LEU A 117 -7.95 15.62 0.01
C LEU A 117 -7.02 15.48 1.23
N GLY A 118 -7.55 15.04 2.38
CA GLY A 118 -6.74 14.84 3.58
C GLY A 118 -5.67 13.77 3.40
N THR A 119 -6.02 12.67 2.74
CA THR A 119 -5.06 11.59 2.47
C THR A 119 -3.99 12.01 1.47
N ILE A 120 -4.36 12.71 0.38
CA ILE A 120 -3.41 13.19 -0.63
C ILE A 120 -2.43 14.20 0.00
N GLY A 121 -2.95 15.15 0.79
CA GLY A 121 -2.13 16.14 1.48
C GLY A 121 -1.08 15.51 2.40
N ASN A 122 -1.48 14.53 3.22
CA ASN A 122 -0.55 13.83 4.11
C ASN A 122 0.50 12.99 3.36
N ARG A 123 0.10 12.34 2.26
CA ARG A 123 1.03 11.55 1.43
C ARG A 123 2.03 12.44 0.72
N LEU A 124 1.59 13.58 0.17
CA LEU A 124 2.47 14.53 -0.47
C LEU A 124 3.42 15.18 0.55
N ALA A 125 2.92 15.58 1.72
CA ALA A 125 3.73 16.12 2.80
C ALA A 125 4.85 15.15 3.20
N THR A 126 4.52 13.86 3.36
CA THR A 126 5.50 12.81 3.70
C THR A 126 6.48 12.53 2.56
N ALA A 127 6.01 12.51 1.31
CA ALA A 127 6.85 12.26 0.13
C ALA A 127 7.86 13.39 -0.13
N LEU A 128 7.52 14.62 0.23
CA LEU A 128 8.38 15.79 0.06
C LEU A 128 9.31 16.05 1.26
N VAL A 129 9.33 15.20 2.29
CA VAL A 129 10.24 15.40 3.45
C VAL A 129 11.70 15.35 3.00
N TYR A 130 12.08 14.35 2.20
CA TYR A 130 13.46 14.10 1.79
C TYR A 130 13.88 14.96 0.60
N GLU A 131 14.78 15.90 0.85
CA GLU A 131 15.22 16.91 -0.11
C GLU A 131 15.79 16.32 -1.41
N SER A 132 16.51 15.19 -1.33
CA SER A 132 17.08 14.47 -2.48
C SER A 132 16.04 13.75 -3.36
N GLN A 133 14.81 13.55 -2.87
CA GLN A 133 13.74 12.83 -3.58
C GLN A 133 12.54 13.72 -3.94
N ARG A 134 12.53 14.98 -3.49
CA ARG A 134 11.44 15.95 -3.74
C ARG A 134 11.12 16.09 -5.22
N GLU A 135 12.15 16.27 -6.05
CA GLU A 135 11.98 16.46 -7.48
C GLU A 135 11.32 15.23 -8.14
N ALA A 136 11.78 14.03 -7.79
CA ALA A 136 11.19 12.78 -8.26
C ALA A 136 9.74 12.57 -7.78
N ALA A 137 9.44 12.92 -6.52
CA ALA A 137 8.09 12.85 -5.96
C ALA A 137 7.13 13.83 -6.65
N LEU A 138 7.58 15.07 -6.92
CA LEU A 138 6.81 16.07 -7.66
C LEU A 138 6.53 15.63 -9.09
N ILE A 139 7.54 15.09 -9.79
CA ILE A 139 7.37 14.57 -11.15
C ILE A 139 6.36 13.41 -11.17
N THR A 140 6.46 12.46 -10.23
CA THR A 140 5.48 11.37 -10.11
C THR A 140 4.06 11.92 -9.95
N PHE A 141 3.89 12.88 -9.03
CA PHE A 141 2.59 13.47 -8.73
C PHE A 141 2.01 14.24 -9.94
N LEU A 142 2.81 15.09 -10.57
CA LEU A 142 2.39 15.88 -11.73
C LEU A 142 2.04 15.01 -12.93
N VAL A 143 2.85 13.99 -13.24
CA VAL A 143 2.55 13.06 -14.35
C VAL A 143 1.28 12.26 -14.06
N THR A 144 1.11 11.78 -12.83
CA THR A 144 -0.08 11.04 -12.42
C THR A 144 -1.33 11.92 -12.51
N ALA A 145 -1.27 13.15 -11.99
CA ALA A 145 -2.38 14.11 -12.00
C ALA A 145 -2.72 14.63 -13.40
N SER A 146 -1.76 14.67 -14.31
CA SER A 146 -1.95 15.10 -15.71
C SER A 146 -2.89 14.17 -16.48
N GLY A 147 -3.10 12.93 -16.02
CA GLY A 147 -4.00 11.97 -16.67
C GLY A 147 -3.51 11.45 -18.03
N VAL A 148 -2.26 11.77 -18.40
CA VAL A 148 -1.65 11.32 -19.66
C VAL A 148 -1.63 9.80 -19.71
N SER A 149 -2.30 9.24 -20.73
CA SER A 149 -2.32 7.81 -20.98
C SER A 149 -1.59 7.54 -22.30
N LEU A 150 -0.45 6.86 -22.22
CA LEU A 150 0.34 6.44 -23.38
C LEU A 150 0.18 4.94 -23.56
N LEU A 151 -0.04 4.49 -24.80
CA LEU A 151 -0.13 3.07 -25.17
C LEU A 151 -1.25 2.29 -24.43
N GLY A 152 -2.31 2.97 -24.00
CA GLY A 152 -3.41 2.37 -23.23
C GLY A 152 -3.09 2.12 -21.75
N ILE A 153 -1.92 2.54 -21.27
CA ILE A 153 -1.52 2.45 -19.87
C ILE A 153 -1.73 3.82 -19.21
N GLY A 154 -2.43 3.83 -18.07
CA GLY A 154 -2.77 5.05 -17.33
C GLY A 154 -1.55 5.81 -16.77
N SER A 155 -1.78 7.07 -16.43
CA SER A 155 -0.75 8.03 -15.99
C SER A 155 0.04 7.61 -14.76
N ALA A 156 -0.57 6.86 -13.84
CA ALA A 156 0.07 6.41 -12.60
C ALA A 156 1.32 5.54 -12.87
N PHE A 157 1.26 4.66 -13.89
CA PHE A 157 2.41 3.85 -14.27
C PHE A 157 3.54 4.71 -14.84
N TRP A 158 3.19 5.61 -15.78
CA TRP A 158 4.16 6.50 -16.40
C TRP A 158 4.78 7.48 -15.41
N GLY A 159 4.03 7.92 -14.40
CA GLY A 159 4.54 8.75 -13.32
C GLY A 159 5.62 8.04 -12.50
N LEU A 160 5.41 6.76 -12.18
CA LEU A 160 6.42 5.93 -11.50
C LEU A 160 7.65 5.66 -12.37
N VAL A 161 7.46 5.39 -13.66
CA VAL A 161 8.58 5.18 -14.60
C VAL A 161 9.40 6.46 -14.76
N ALA A 162 8.74 7.60 -14.95
CA ALA A 162 9.40 8.89 -15.11
C ALA A 162 10.23 9.26 -13.88
N SER A 163 9.68 9.09 -12.67
CA SER A 163 10.43 9.40 -11.45
C SER A 163 11.54 8.40 -11.16
N ALA A 164 11.36 7.12 -11.48
CA ALA A 164 12.42 6.12 -11.38
C ALA A 164 13.59 6.48 -12.32
N LEU A 165 13.31 6.94 -13.55
CA LEU A 165 14.34 7.40 -14.48
C LEU A 165 15.10 8.62 -13.94
N VAL A 166 14.40 9.59 -13.38
CA VAL A 166 15.02 10.78 -12.77
C VAL A 166 15.93 10.39 -11.61
N LEU A 167 15.48 9.50 -10.72
CA LEU A 167 16.29 9.00 -9.62
C LEU A 167 17.50 8.21 -10.12
N ALA A 168 17.35 7.38 -11.15
CA ALA A 168 18.44 6.62 -11.73
C ALA A 168 19.51 7.55 -12.33
N ILE A 169 19.10 8.59 -13.06
CA ILE A 169 20.02 9.59 -13.63
C ILE A 169 20.73 10.38 -12.53
N ALA A 170 20.01 10.79 -11.47
CA ALA A 170 20.58 11.49 -10.33
C ALA A 170 21.64 10.63 -9.60
N GLN A 171 21.36 9.34 -9.42
CA GLN A 171 22.31 8.40 -8.80
C GLN A 171 23.55 8.15 -9.66
N ILE A 172 23.39 7.99 -10.98
CA ILE A 172 24.52 7.83 -11.93
C ILE A 172 25.43 9.06 -11.89
N ARG A 173 24.85 10.25 -11.72
CA ARG A 173 25.61 11.52 -11.65
C ARG A 173 26.30 11.71 -10.30
N SER A 174 25.73 11.20 -9.21
CA SER A 174 26.28 11.30 -7.85
C SER A 174 27.35 10.24 -7.54
N GLY A 175 27.35 9.09 -8.22
CA GLY A 175 28.38 8.04 -8.09
C GLY A 175 29.69 8.31 -8.83
N LYS A 176 29.86 9.52 -9.38
CA LYS A 176 31.05 9.94 -10.13
C LYS A 176 31.88 11.03 -9.42
N SER A 177 31.64 11.25 -8.13
CA SER A 177 32.44 12.14 -7.27
C SER A 177 33.17 11.36 -6.19
#